data_AF-A0A562K408-F1
#
_entry.id   AF-A0A562K408-F1
#
_cell.length_a   1.000
_cell.length_b   1.000
_cell.length_c   1.000
_cell.angle_alpha   90.00
_cell.angle_beta   90.00
_cell.angle_gamma   90.00
#
_symmetry.space_group_name_H-M   'P 1'
#
loop_
_entity.id
_entity.type
_entity.pdbx_description
1 polymer ?
#
loop_
_entity_poly.entity_id
_entity_poly.type
_entity_poly.pdbx_seq_one_letter_code
_entity_poly.pdbx_strand_id
1 'polypeptide(L)' 'MVTFVKFDVETYNRTKAAGTPNCTHIEEEFPDIEMITDSEGNPTLGGRIGYALAYALMAGFIGYFVLFI' A
#
# COMPACT_ATOMS: atom_id res chain seq x y z
N MET A 1 4.82 11.13 -9.41
CA MET A 1 3.66 11.56 -8.60
C MET A 1 4.20 11.88 -7.21
N VAL A 2 4.26 13.15 -6.82
CA VAL A 2 4.74 13.54 -5.48
C VAL A 2 3.51 13.58 -4.57
N THR A 3 3.36 12.58 -3.72
CA THR A 3 2.31 12.55 -2.71
C THR A 3 2.68 13.53 -1.62
N PHE A 4 1.96 14.65 -1.52
CA PHE A 4 2.11 15.57 -0.39
C PHE A 4 1.50 14.91 0.84
N VAL A 5 2.34 14.28 1.66
CA VAL A 5 1.92 13.72 2.94
C VAL A 5 1.54 14.89 3.85
N LYS A 6 0.26 14.96 4.24
CA LYS A 6 -0.26 16.00 5.12
C LYS A 6 0.41 15.86 6.49
N PHE A 7 0.90 16.97 7.04
CA PHE A 7 1.53 16.96 8.36
C PHE A 7 0.51 16.54 9.43
N ASP A 8 0.80 15.46 10.14
CA ASP A 8 -0.05 14.94 11.20
C ASP A 8 0.17 15.72 12.52
N VAL A 9 -0.71 16.69 12.72
CA VAL A 9 -0.74 17.58 13.89
C VAL A 9 -1.05 16.79 15.17
N GLU A 10 -1.79 15.68 15.10
CA GLU A 10 -2.15 14.89 16.27
C GLU A 10 -0.93 14.13 16.79
N THR A 11 -0.26 13.38 15.90
CA THR A 11 0.98 12.66 16.25
C THR A 11 2.06 13.62 16.74
N TYR A 12 2.20 14.80 16.12
CA TYR A 12 3.14 15.83 16.59
C TYR A 12 2.81 16.29 18.01
N ASN A 13 1.55 16.61 18.32
CA ASN A 13 1.17 17.07 19.66
C ASN A 13 1.36 16.00 20.74
N ARG A 14 1.21 14.72 20.41
CA ARG A 14 1.41 13.60 21.33
C ARG A 14 2.89 13.31 21.58
N THR A 15 3.77 13.59 20.61
CA THR A 15 5.18 13.19 20.66
C THR A 15 6.15 14.34 20.93
N LYS A 16 5.73 15.61 20.77
CA LYS A 16 6.59 16.80 20.90
C LYS A 16 7.35 16.94 22.22
N ALA A 17 6.88 16.31 23.30
CA ALA A 17 7.50 16.37 24.63
C ALA A 17 8.44 15.19 24.94
N ALA A 18 8.51 14.18 24.06
CA ALA A 18 9.19 12.91 24.37
C ALA A 18 10.72 13.04 24.50
N GLY A 19 11.35 14.05 23.89
CA GLY A 19 12.80 14.27 23.94
C GLY A 19 13.66 13.18 23.26
N THR A 20 13.05 12.08 22.85
CA THR A 20 13.62 10.91 22.18
C THR A 20 12.75 10.52 20.98
N PRO A 21 13.27 9.74 20.01
CA PRO A 21 12.46 9.24 18.88
C PRO A 21 11.29 8.42 19.42
N ASN A 22 10.06 8.79 19.03
CA ASN A 22 8.85 8.08 19.43
C ASN A 22 8.45 7.13 18.30
N CYS A 23 8.81 5.85 18.43
CA CYS A 23 8.47 4.82 17.45
C CYS A 23 7.05 4.32 17.72
N THR A 24 6.09 4.83 16.96
CA THR A 24 4.69 4.36 17.02
C THR A 24 4.47 3.44 15.83
N HIS A 25 4.02 2.20 16.06
CA HIS A 25 3.51 1.36 14.97
C HIS A 25 2.16 1.95 14.55
N ILE A 26 2.13 2.49 13.33
CA ILE A 26 0.88 2.83 12.67
C ILE A 26 0.48 1.54 11.95
N GLU A 27 -0.60 0.91 12.40
CA GLU A 27 -1.27 -0.11 11.60
C GLU A 27 -1.95 0.61 10.44
N GLU A 28 -1.17 0.92 9.40
CA GLU A 28 -1.75 1.33 8.12
C GLU A 28 -2.37 0.08 7.48
N GLU A 29 -3.67 0.16 7.18
CA GLU A 29 -4.34 -0.86 6.39
C GLU A 29 -3.63 -0.91 5.03
N PHE A 30 -3.08 -2.08 4.69
CA PHE A 30 -2.47 -2.25 3.38
C PHE A 30 -3.58 -2.13 2.35
N PRO A 31 -3.48 -1.17 1.39
CA PRO A 31 -4.50 -1.04 0.39
C PRO A 31 -4.54 -2.33 -0.44
N ASP A 32 -5.73 -2.91 -0.54
CA ASP A 32 -5.95 -4.05 -1.42
C ASP A 32 -5.64 -3.67 -2.87
N ILE A 33 -5.17 -4.65 -3.65
CA ILE A 33 -5.03 -4.46 -5.09
C ILE A 33 -6.45 -4.42 -5.67
N GLU A 34 -6.98 -3.23 -5.90
CA GLU A 34 -8.31 -3.05 -6.48
C GLU A 34 -8.30 -3.16 -8.00
N MET A 35 -9.40 -3.68 -8.56
CA MET A 35 -9.59 -3.79 -10.00
C MET A 35 -10.23 -2.52 -10.55
N ILE A 36 -9.59 -1.88 -11.54
CA ILE A 36 -10.12 -0.66 -12.16
C ILE A 36 -11.41 -0.99 -12.93
N THR A 37 -12.52 -0.43 -12.47
CA THR A 37 -13.84 -0.55 -13.10
C THR A 37 -14.23 0.70 -13.89
N ASP A 38 -15.14 0.53 -14.85
CA ASP A 38 -15.79 1.64 -15.54
C ASP A 38 -16.91 2.29 -14.69
N SER A 39 -17.63 3.25 -15.28
CA SER A 39 -18.74 3.97 -14.64
C SER A 39 -19.95 3.09 -14.30
N GLU A 40 -20.06 1.90 -14.89
CA GLU A 40 -21.13 0.93 -14.62
C GLU A 40 -20.67 -0.15 -13.61
N GLY A 41 -19.42 -0.07 -13.13
CA GLY A 41 -18.83 -1.04 -12.21
C GLY A 41 -18.28 -2.29 -12.92
N ASN A 42 -18.23 -2.32 -14.26
CA ASN A 42 -17.66 -3.44 -14.98
C ASN A 42 -16.14 -3.32 -15.02
N PRO A 43 -15.39 -4.41 -14.79
CA PRO A 43 -13.94 -4.37 -14.90
C PRO A 43 -13.47 -3.99 -16.29
N THR A 44 -12.61 -2.98 -16.38
CA THR A 44 -12.02 -2.57 -17.64
C THR A 44 -11.02 -3.62 -18.14
N LEU A 45 -10.81 -3.71 -19.46
CA LEU A 45 -9.83 -4.64 -20.02
C LEU A 45 -8.41 -4.37 -19.50
N GLY A 46 -8.04 -3.09 -19.38
CA GLY A 46 -6.78 -2.67 -18.76
C GLY A 46 -6.71 -3.05 -17.27
N GLY A 47 -7.80 -2.85 -16.53
CA GLY A 47 -7.91 -3.22 -15.12
C GLY A 47 -7.72 -4.73 -14.90
N ARG A 48 -8.32 -5.58 -15.74
CA ARG A 48 -8.15 -7.04 -15.69
C ARG A 48 -6.71 -7.47 -15.93
N ILE A 49 -6.05 -6.90 -16.95
CA ILE A 49 -4.65 -7.22 -17.28
C ILE A 49 -3.72 -6.75 -16.16
N GLY A 50 -3.90 -5.51 -15.70
CA GLY A 50 -3.09 -4.95 -14.61
C GLY A 50 -3.24 -5.74 -13.32
N TYR A 51 -4.46 -6.10 -12.96
CA TYR A 51 -4.76 -6.93 -11.79
C TYR A 51 -4.07 -8.31 -11.91
N ALA A 52 -4.22 -9.00 -13.05
CA ALA A 52 -3.58 -10.29 -13.25
C ALA A 52 -2.03 -10.22 -13.17
N LEU A 53 -1.43 -9.17 -13.77
CA LEU A 53 0.02 -8.94 -13.71
C LEU A 53 0.51 -8.68 -12.29
N ALA A 54 -0.23 -7.89 -11.49
CA ALA A 54 0.14 -7.60 -10.12
C ALA A 54 0.22 -8.89 -9.27
N TYR A 55 -0.78 -9.77 -9.38
CA TYR A 55 -0.77 -11.06 -8.69
C TYR A 55 0.32 -12.02 -9.21
N ALA A 56 0.59 -12.01 -10.52
CA ALA A 56 1.65 -12.84 -11.09
C ALA A 56 3.03 -12.42 -10.57
N LEU A 57 3.30 -11.11 -10.47
CA LEU A 57 4.54 -10.58 -9.91
C LEU A 57 4.66 -10.88 -8.41
N MET A 58 3.57 -10.68 -7.65
CA MET A 58 3.53 -11.00 -6.22
C MET A 58 3.82 -12.49 -5.98
N ALA A 59 3.15 -13.39 -6.71
CA ALA A 59 3.37 -14.82 -6.61
C ALA A 59 4.80 -15.21 -7.02
N GLY A 60 5.35 -14.59 -8.07
CA GLY A 60 6.73 -14.81 -8.50
C GLY A 60 7.75 -14.38 -7.45
N PHE A 61 7.54 -13.22 -6.83
CA PHE A 61 8.39 -12.71 -5.75
C PHE A 61 8.35 -13.64 -4.52
N ILE A 62 7.16 -13.99 -4.04
CA ILE A 62 7.00 -14.92 -2.91
C ILE A 62 7.61 -16.28 -3.26
N GLY A 63 7.37 -16.79 -4.46
CA GLY A 63 7.91 -18.06 -4.93
C GLY A 63 9.44 -18.07 -4.97
N TYR A 64 10.08 -16.97 -5.36
CA TYR A 64 11.53 -16.83 -5.30
C TYR A 64 12.06 -16.95 -3.87
N PHE A 65 11.45 -16.23 -2.93
CA PHE A 65 11.82 -16.32 -1.52
C PHE A 65 11.65 -17.73 -0.96
N VAL A 66 10.55 -18.41 -1.29
CA VAL A 66 10.28 -19.76 -0.76
C VAL A 66 11.23 -20.83 -1.34
N LEU A 67 11.63 -20.71 -2.61
CA LEU A 67 12.41 -21.74 -3.29
C LEU A 67 13.93 -21.53 -3.20
N PHE A 68 14.40 -20.30 -3.00
CA PHE A 68 15.82 -19.95 -3.14
C PHE A 68 16.43 -19.25 -1.92
N ILE A 69 15.65 -18.87 -0.91
CA ILE A 69 16.11 -18.30 0.36
C ILE A 69 15.76 -19.26 1.49
#